data_AF-A0A0C3I7R6-F1
#
_entry.id   AF-A0A0C3I7R6-F1
#
_cell.length_a   1.000
_cell.length_b   1.000
_cell.length_c   1.000
_cell.angle_alpha   90.00
_cell.angle_beta   90.00
_cell.angle_gamma   90.00
#
_symmetry.space_group_name_H-M   'P 1'
#
loop_
_entity.id
_entity.type
_entity.pdbx_description
1 polymer ?
#
loop_
_entity_poly.entity_id
_entity_poly.type
_entity_poly.pdbx_seq_one_letter_code
_entity_poly.pdbx_strand_id
1 'polypeptide(L)'
;YLTGKAHEFYVREVSGDPYRWRLSDFFTELFNYCFPIDFRMRQREKLQSCYQNSKTVKNYLYELNEIWNMIGETNERTKVHKFWSGLR
;
A
#
# COMPACT_ATOMS: atom_id res chain seq x y z
N TYR A 1 -17.21 5.63 -3.53
CA TYR A 1 -17.21 6.30 -4.85
C TYR A 1 -15.80 6.24 -5.43
N LEU A 2 -15.66 5.96 -6.73
CA LEU A 2 -14.36 5.96 -7.43
C LEU A 2 -14.14 7.32 -8.11
N THR A 3 -12.90 7.79 -8.13
CA THR A 3 -12.49 9.04 -8.79
C THR A 3 -11.16 8.84 -9.53
N GLY A 4 -10.81 9.74 -10.44
CA GLY A 4 -9.54 9.68 -11.19
C GLY A 4 -9.33 8.37 -11.95
N LYS A 5 -8.10 7.83 -11.93
CA LYS A 5 -7.74 6.57 -12.60
C LYS A 5 -8.63 5.38 -12.22
N ALA A 6 -9.07 5.32 -10.97
CA ALA A 6 -9.95 4.25 -10.50
C ALA A 6 -11.33 4.31 -11.17
N HIS A 7 -11.85 5.52 -11.37
CA HIS A 7 -13.08 5.73 -12.12
C HIS A 7 -12.90 5.41 -13.62
N GLU A 8 -11.79 5.83 -14.22
CA GLU A 8 -11.44 5.51 -15.61
C GLU A 8 -11.40 4.00 -15.87
N PHE A 9 -10.72 3.24 -14.99
CA PHE A 9 -10.71 1.78 -15.04
C PHE A 9 -12.13 1.19 -14.97
N TYR A 10 -12.93 1.63 -14.01
CA TYR A 10 -14.28 1.10 -13.84
C TYR A 10 -15.13 1.34 -15.08
N VAL A 11 -15.10 2.55 -15.64
CA VAL A 11 -15.87 2.88 -16.85
C VAL A 11 -15.42 2.04 -18.04
N ARG A 12 -14.12 1.87 -18.26
CA ARG A 12 -13.58 1.18 -19.45
C ARG A 12 -13.69 -0.33 -19.39
N GLU A 13 -13.39 -0.93 -18.24
CA GLU A 13 -13.20 -2.39 -18.13
C GLU A 13 -14.36 -3.10 -17.42
N VAL A 14 -15.03 -2.40 -16.49
CA VAL A 14 -15.99 -3.02 -15.56
C VAL A 14 -17.44 -2.71 -15.92
N SER A 15 -17.74 -1.48 -16.34
CA SER A 15 -19.11 -0.96 -16.46
C SER A 15 -20.01 -1.71 -17.45
N GLY A 16 -19.43 -2.36 -18.47
CA GLY A 16 -20.17 -3.10 -19.50
C GLY A 16 -20.85 -4.37 -18.98
N ASP A 17 -20.27 -5.01 -17.96
CA ASP A 17 -20.88 -6.13 -17.25
C ASP A 17 -20.27 -6.24 -15.84
N PRO A 18 -20.76 -5.46 -14.86
CA PRO A 18 -20.17 -5.43 -13.52
C PRO A 18 -20.37 -6.74 -12.74
N TYR A 19 -21.42 -7.49 -13.04
CA TYR A 19 -21.81 -8.68 -12.28
C TYR A 19 -20.97 -9.91 -12.59
N ARG A 20 -20.25 -9.92 -13.72
CA ARG A 20 -19.27 -10.98 -14.02
C ARG A 20 -18.02 -10.92 -13.14
N TRP A 21 -17.74 -9.76 -12.54
CA TRP A 21 -16.50 -9.56 -11.78
C TRP A 21 -16.64 -10.14 -10.38
N ARG A 22 -15.71 -11.03 -10.00
CA ARG A 22 -15.52 -11.34 -8.58
C ARG A 22 -14.89 -10.14 -7.89
N LEU A 23 -15.27 -9.92 -6.64
CA LEU A 23 -14.77 -8.77 -5.87
C LEU A 23 -13.23 -8.77 -5.75
N SER A 24 -12.62 -9.96 -5.59
CA SER A 24 -11.16 -10.14 -5.57
C SER A 24 -10.49 -9.67 -6.86
N ASP A 25 -11.08 -10.03 -8.00
CA ASP A 25 -10.51 -9.80 -9.32
C ASP A 25 -10.64 -8.32 -9.66
N PHE A 26 -11.80 -7.72 -9.32
CA PHE A 26 -12.02 -6.29 -9.43
C PHE A 26 -10.96 -5.49 -8.68
N PHE A 27 -10.71 -5.80 -7.40
CA PHE A 27 -9.72 -5.04 -6.62
C PHE A 27 -8.28 -5.29 -7.09
N THR A 28 -7.97 -6.50 -7.55
CA THR A 28 -6.65 -6.84 -8.09
C THR A 28 -6.37 -6.03 -9.36
N GLU A 29 -7.29 -6.03 -10.32
CA GLU A 29 -7.12 -5.30 -11.57
C GLU A 29 -7.20 -3.78 -11.37
N LEU A 30 -8.08 -3.30 -10.49
CA LEU A 30 -8.12 -1.89 -10.11
C LEU A 30 -6.77 -1.43 -9.54
N PHE A 31 -6.16 -2.23 -8.68
CA PHE A 31 -4.84 -1.94 -8.12
C PHE A 31 -3.78 -1.93 -9.22
N ASN A 32 -3.74 -2.94 -10.09
CA ASN A 32 -2.79 -3.04 -11.20
C ASN A 32 -2.92 -1.88 -12.19
N TYR A 33 -4.13 -1.34 -12.39
CA TYR A 33 -4.37 -0.18 -13.23
C TYR A 33 -3.89 1.12 -12.59
N CYS A 34 -4.13 1.28 -11.28
CA CYS A 34 -3.83 2.52 -10.58
C CYS A 34 -2.35 2.66 -10.21
N PHE A 35 -1.67 1.55 -9.94
CA PHE A 35 -0.32 1.53 -9.41
C PHE A 35 0.66 0.83 -10.36
N PRO A 36 1.92 1.26 -10.42
CA PRO A 36 2.94 0.58 -11.21
C PRO A 36 3.25 -0.82 -10.64
N ILE A 37 3.72 -1.72 -11.50
CA ILE A 37 4.02 -3.12 -11.14
C ILE A 37 5.02 -3.25 -9.98
N ASP A 38 5.93 -2.28 -9.84
CA ASP A 38 6.96 -2.22 -8.81
C ASP A 38 6.53 -1.47 -7.56
N PHE A 39 5.26 -1.05 -7.44
CA PHE A 39 4.77 -0.23 -6.33
C PHE A 39 5.11 -0.84 -4.97
N ARG A 40 4.83 -2.14 -4.77
CA ARG A 40 5.13 -2.83 -3.51
C ARG A 40 6.62 -2.91 -3.24
N MET A 41 7.45 -3.04 -4.28
CA MET A 41 8.91 -3.04 -4.16
C MET A 41 9.40 -1.65 -3.69
N ARG A 42 8.92 -0.57 -4.32
CA ARG A 42 9.24 0.81 -3.89
C ARG A 42 8.82 1.10 -2.46
N GLN A 43 7.66 0.58 -2.02
CA GLN A 43 7.25 0.70 -0.61
C GLN A 43 8.18 -0.09 0.34
N ARG A 44 8.69 -1.26 -0.07
CA ARG A 44 9.69 -2.00 0.71
C ARG A 44 11.02 -1.26 0.79
N GLU A 45 11.48 -0.66 -0.30
CA GLU A 45 12.68 0.20 -0.30
C GLU A 45 12.50 1.40 0.64
N LYS A 46 11.35 2.07 0.56
CA LYS A 46 10.97 3.16 1.48
C LYS A 46 11.02 2.68 2.93
N LEU A 47 10.47 1.50 3.23
CA LEU A 47 10.51 0.90 4.57
C LEU A 47 11.95 0.72 5.06
N GLN A 48 12.86 0.22 4.22
CA GLN A 48 14.25 0.02 4.60
C GLN A 48 14.92 1.34 4.97
N SER A 49 14.71 2.38 4.15
CA SER A 49 15.24 3.73 4.38
C SER A 49 14.51 4.56 5.45
N CYS A 50 13.44 4.04 6.06
CA CYS A 50 12.66 4.78 7.05
C CYS A 50 13.32 4.72 8.43
N TYR A 51 13.62 5.89 9.00
CA TYR A 51 14.21 6.08 10.32
C TYR A 51 13.47 7.21 11.06
N GLN A 52 13.54 7.20 12.39
CA GLN A 52 12.97 8.26 13.23
C GLN A 52 13.62 9.61 12.89
N ASN A 53 14.94 9.72 13.03
CA ASN A 53 15.69 10.97 12.86
C ASN A 53 15.04 12.10 13.71
N SER A 54 14.75 13.25 13.11
CA SER A 54 14.11 14.39 13.78
C SER A 54 12.60 14.22 14.05
N LYS A 55 11.97 13.11 13.66
CA LYS A 55 10.54 12.86 13.89
C LYS A 55 10.30 12.47 15.35
N THR A 56 9.11 12.79 15.85
CA THR A 56 8.63 12.15 17.08
C THR A 56 8.45 10.65 16.86
N VAL A 57 8.62 9.85 17.91
CA VAL A 57 8.38 8.39 17.86
C VAL A 57 6.98 8.08 17.31
N LYS A 58 5.97 8.89 17.67
CA LYS A 58 4.59 8.74 17.19
C LYS A 58 4.49 8.95 15.67
N ASN A 59 5.12 9.99 15.13
CA ASN A 59 5.08 10.27 13.69
C ASN A 59 5.85 9.20 12.89
N TYR A 60 6.98 8.74 13.43
CA TYR A 60 7.73 7.63 12.85
C TYR A 60 6.90 6.33 12.81
N LEU A 61 6.24 5.97 13.91
CA LEU A 61 5.37 4.80 13.97
C LEU A 61 4.17 4.92 13.00
N TYR A 62 3.59 6.12 12.87
CA TYR A 62 2.53 6.37 11.90
C TYR A 62 2.99 6.09 10.45
N GLU A 63 4.16 6.61 10.06
CA GLU A 63 4.72 6.35 8.73
C GLU A 63 5.02 4.86 8.50
N LEU A 64 5.56 4.16 9.50
CA LEU A 64 5.77 2.72 9.42
C LEU A 64 4.47 1.95 9.21
N ASN A 65 3.41 2.30 9.95
CA ASN A 65 2.10 1.66 9.82
C ASN A 65 1.50 1.86 8.43
N GLU A 66 1.60 3.06 7.86
CA GLU A 66 1.17 3.33 6.49
C GLU A 66 1.89 2.41 5.49
N ILE A 67 3.22 2.29 5.59
CA ILE A 67 4.01 1.46 4.68
C ILE A 67 3.69 -0.03 4.88
N TRP A 68 3.59 -0.51 6.13
CA TRP A 68 3.23 -1.90 6.43
C TRP A 68 1.85 -2.27 5.87
N ASN A 69 0.88 -1.38 5.98
CA ASN A 69 -0.45 -1.59 5.41
C ASN A 69 -0.39 -1.68 3.88
N MET A 70 0.40 -0.82 3.22
CA MET A 70 0.55 -0.83 1.76
C MET A 70 1.22 -2.12 1.23
N ILE A 71 2.19 -2.68 1.96
CA ILE A 71 2.88 -3.92 1.56
C ILE A 71 2.21 -5.20 2.10
N GLY A 72 1.20 -5.06 2.96
CA GLY A 72 0.53 -6.17 3.61
C GLY A 72 1.40 -6.91 4.63
N GLU A 73 2.29 -6.21 5.34
CA GLU A 73 3.10 -6.82 6.39
C GLU A 73 2.22 -7.15 7.61
N THR A 74 2.19 -8.42 8.01
CA THR A 74 1.38 -8.93 9.12
C THR A 74 2.23 -9.53 10.24
N ASN A 75 3.52 -9.78 10.01
CA ASN A 75 4.39 -10.36 11.02
C ASN A 75 4.80 -9.31 12.04
N GLU A 76 4.22 -9.42 13.24
CA GLU A 76 4.48 -8.51 14.35
C GLU A 76 5.96 -8.44 14.74
N ARG A 77 6.67 -9.57 14.72
CA ARG A 77 8.12 -9.60 15.05
C ARG A 77 8.93 -8.77 14.07
N THR A 78 8.62 -8.85 12.78
CA THR A 78 9.25 -8.04 11.74
C THR A 78 8.96 -6.56 11.95
N LYS A 79 7.72 -6.20 12.29
CA LYS A 79 7.32 -4.82 12.58
C LYS A 79 8.07 -4.25 13.79
N VAL A 80 8.10 -4.99 14.88
CA VAL A 80 8.81 -4.62 16.12
C VAL A 80 10.31 -4.46 15.84
N HIS A 81 10.93 -5.41 15.15
CA HIS A 81 12.35 -5.32 14.79
C HIS A 81 12.65 -4.07 13.94
N LYS A 82 11.85 -3.79 12.90
CA LYS A 82 12.03 -2.60 12.07
C LYS A 82 11.81 -1.31 12.85
N PHE A 83 10.82 -1.27 13.74
CA PHE A 83 10.58 -0.12 14.61
C PHE A 83 11.83 0.19 15.44
N TRP A 84 12.30 -0.77 16.25
CA TRP A 84 13.45 -0.57 17.14
C TRP A 84 14.75 -0.27 16.40
N SER A 85 15.03 -0.96 15.29
CA SER A 85 16.25 -0.74 14.49
C SER A 85 16.31 0.62 13.79
N GLY A 86 15.17 1.32 13.67
CA GLY A 86 15.11 2.65 13.07
C GLY A 86 15.00 3.81 14.07
N LEU A 87 14.98 3.53 15.38
CA LEU A 87 15.04 4.56 16.41
C LEU A 87 16.48 5.10 16.50
N ARG A 88 16.65 6.35 16.07
CA ARG A 88 17.89 7.13 16.14
C ARG A 88 17.59 8.61 15.97
#